data_AF-E9RK33-F1
#
_entry.id   AF-E9RK33-F1
#
_cell.length_a   1.000
_cell.length_b   1.000
_cell.length_c   1.000
_cell.angle_alpha   90.00
_cell.angle_beta   90.00
_cell.angle_gamma   90.00
#
_symmetry.space_group_name_H-M   'P 1'
#
loop_
_entity.id
_entity.type
_entity.pdbx_description
1 polymer ?
#
loop_
_entity_poly.entity_id
_entity_poly.type
_entity_poly.pdbx_seq_one_letter_code
_entity_poly.pdbx_strand_id
1 'polypeptide(L)'
;GSSGIFTGALVTIAHIVPLAKRPVYMGLLGGMYGIASVAGPLLGGAFTNEVTWRWCFYINLPVGGVTAVVILFLLRIPKSADLRTHGAWEMLKGLDPLGTIVFTPSIICVLLALQWGGVDYAWSNGRIIALFVLFGVLLITFIIIQVLMKDKATVPIKVASQRSVACASVFVFFIGASMFVMIYYVPIWFQAIRNQSPVQAGIDSIALILANTAG
;
A
#
# COMPACT_ATOMS: atom_id res chain seq x y z
N GLY A 1 -8.43 -2.79 3.54
CA GLY A 1 -9.35 -1.72 3.12
C GLY A 1 -8.79 -0.96 1.93
N SER A 2 -7.84 -0.05 2.16
CA SER A 2 -7.23 0.82 1.13
C SER A 2 -6.62 0.06 -0.06
N SER A 3 -5.84 -0.99 0.19
CA SER A 3 -5.24 -1.82 -0.88
C SER A 3 -6.29 -2.44 -1.80
N GLY A 4 -7.43 -2.88 -1.26
CA GLY A 4 -8.54 -3.43 -2.06
C GLY A 4 -9.25 -2.38 -2.90
N ILE A 5 -9.45 -1.16 -2.36
CA ILE A 5 -10.05 -0.04 -3.09
C ILE A 5 -9.11 0.42 -4.21
N PHE A 6 -7.82 0.57 -3.90
CA PHE A 6 -6.80 1.01 -4.86
C PHE A 6 -6.63 -0.01 -5.99
N THR A 7 -6.39 -1.28 -5.66
CA THR A 7 -6.28 -2.35 -6.66
C THR A 7 -7.59 -2.52 -7.44
N GLY A 8 -8.74 -2.41 -6.78
CA GLY A 8 -10.06 -2.46 -7.42
C GLY A 8 -10.27 -1.33 -8.43
N ALA A 9 -9.81 -0.11 -8.12
CA ALA A 9 -9.84 1.01 -9.06
C ALA A 9 -8.96 0.75 -10.29
N LEU A 10 -7.74 0.23 -10.10
CA LEU A 10 -6.83 -0.13 -11.20
C LEU A 10 -7.44 -1.20 -12.10
N VAL A 11 -8.02 -2.25 -11.53
CA VAL A 11 -8.69 -3.34 -12.25
C VAL A 11 -9.91 -2.82 -13.01
N THR A 12 -10.71 -1.94 -12.39
CA THR A 12 -11.87 -1.32 -13.03
C THR A 12 -11.47 -0.50 -14.26
N ILE A 13 -10.41 0.31 -14.16
CA ILE A 13 -9.86 1.05 -15.29
C ILE A 13 -9.37 0.09 -16.38
N ALA A 14 -8.70 -1.01 -15.99
CA ALA A 14 -8.23 -1.99 -16.95
C ALA A 14 -9.38 -2.64 -17.74
N HIS A 15 -10.55 -2.86 -17.14
CA HIS A 15 -11.70 -3.46 -17.83
C HIS A 15 -12.53 -2.47 -18.65
N ILE A 16 -12.61 -1.20 -18.24
CA ILE A 16 -13.51 -0.21 -18.87
C ILE A 16 -12.76 0.65 -19.91
N VAL A 17 -11.45 0.87 -19.73
CA VAL A 17 -10.67 1.80 -20.55
C VAL A 17 -9.80 1.05 -21.58
N PRO A 18 -9.88 1.42 -22.88
CA PRO A 18 -9.00 0.89 -23.92
C PRO A 18 -7.51 1.13 -23.60
N LEU A 19 -6.64 0.19 -23.97
CA LEU A 19 -5.20 0.20 -23.67
C LEU A 19 -4.51 1.56 -23.94
N ALA A 20 -4.81 2.21 -25.06
CA ALA A 20 -4.21 3.50 -25.42
C ALA A 20 -4.59 4.67 -24.49
N LYS A 21 -5.75 4.60 -23.82
CA LYS A 21 -6.20 5.64 -22.88
C LYS A 21 -5.83 5.35 -21.43
N ARG A 22 -5.45 4.11 -21.10
CA ARG A 22 -5.08 3.71 -19.72
C ARG A 22 -4.01 4.61 -19.08
N PRO A 23 -2.95 5.06 -19.78
CA PRO A 23 -1.95 5.97 -19.19
C PRO A 23 -2.55 7.28 -18.68
N VAL A 24 -3.54 7.84 -19.39
CA VAL A 24 -4.20 9.09 -18.99
C VAL A 24 -5.02 8.88 -17.72
N TYR A 25 -5.78 7.79 -17.62
CA TYR A 25 -6.58 7.48 -16.42
C TYR A 25 -5.70 7.10 -15.22
N MET A 26 -4.59 6.40 -15.45
CA MET A 26 -3.58 6.14 -14.41
C MET A 26 -2.91 7.44 -13.95
N GLY A 27 -2.65 8.37 -14.87
CA GLY A 27 -2.17 9.72 -14.55
C GLY A 27 -3.18 10.52 -13.72
N LEU A 28 -4.48 10.43 -14.02
CA LEU A 28 -5.54 11.05 -13.21
C LEU A 28 -5.59 10.47 -11.78
N LEU A 29 -5.40 9.15 -11.63
CA LEU A 29 -5.28 8.54 -10.30
C LEU A 29 -4.05 9.07 -9.55
N GLY A 30 -2.91 9.20 -10.23
CA GLY A 30 -1.70 9.81 -9.67
C GLY A 30 -1.91 11.28 -9.26
N GLY A 31 -2.62 12.06 -10.08
CA GLY A 31 -2.97 13.45 -9.76
C GLY A 31 -3.87 13.56 -8.54
N MET A 32 -4.88 12.70 -8.42
CA MET A 32 -5.72 12.61 -7.22
C MET A 32 -4.91 12.21 -5.98
N TYR A 33 -3.93 11.32 -6.13
CA TYR A 33 -3.01 10.97 -5.05
C TYR A 33 -2.19 12.18 -4.59
N GLY A 34 -1.76 13.05 -5.50
CA GLY A 34 -1.10 14.32 -5.18
C GLY A 34 -1.96 15.32 -4.43
N ILE A 35 -3.19 15.52 -4.89
CA ILE A 35 -4.14 16.40 -4.20
C ILE A 35 -4.40 15.87 -2.79
N ALA A 36 -4.58 14.56 -2.65
CA ALA A 36 -4.79 13.91 -1.36
C ALA A 36 -3.55 14.00 -0.45
N SER A 37 -2.34 13.85 -1.00
CA SER A 37 -1.09 13.91 -0.23
C SER A 37 -0.81 15.31 0.31
N VAL A 38 -1.20 16.38 -0.41
CA VAL A 38 -1.12 17.77 0.08
C VAL A 38 -2.24 18.09 1.07
N ALA A 39 -3.47 17.66 0.78
CA ALA A 39 -4.61 17.90 1.66
C ALA A 39 -4.48 17.17 3.01
N GLY A 40 -3.84 16.00 3.04
CA GLY A 40 -3.68 15.15 4.22
C GLY A 40 -3.03 15.87 5.42
N PRO A 41 -1.77 16.35 5.30
CA PRO A 41 -1.09 17.08 6.38
C PRO A 41 -1.78 18.39 6.77
N LEU A 42 -2.34 19.13 5.81
CA LEU A 42 -3.07 20.38 6.08
C LEU A 42 -4.32 20.15 6.92
N LEU A 43 -5.16 19.20 6.51
CA LEU A 43 -6.36 18.82 7.25
C LEU A 43 -5.99 18.17 8.60
N GLY A 44 -4.97 17.31 8.62
CA GLY A 44 -4.49 16.67 9.84
C GLY A 44 -3.95 17.67 10.87
N GLY A 45 -3.17 18.65 10.44
CA GLY A 45 -2.65 19.72 11.29
C GLY A 45 -3.76 20.63 11.82
N ALA A 46 -4.68 21.06 10.96
CA ALA A 46 -5.82 21.89 11.35
C ALA A 46 -6.75 21.17 12.35
N PHE A 47 -7.12 19.91 12.09
CA PHE A 47 -8.00 19.15 12.98
C PHE A 47 -7.36 18.77 14.31
N THR A 48 -6.05 18.55 14.34
CA THR A 48 -5.32 18.21 15.58
C THR A 48 -5.18 19.42 16.51
N ASN A 49 -5.08 20.63 15.96
CA ASN A 49 -4.95 21.86 16.76
C ASN A 49 -6.29 22.45 17.21
N GLU A 50 -7.33 22.43 16.36
CA GLU A 50 -8.54 23.24 16.57
C GLU A 50 -9.76 22.46 17.07
N VAL A 51 -9.85 21.14 16.80
CA VAL A 51 -11.09 20.38 17.03
C VAL A 51 -10.87 19.12 17.86
N THR A 52 -10.44 18.01 17.23
CA THR A 52 -10.09 16.74 17.87
C THR A 52 -9.55 15.79 16.81
N TRP A 53 -8.54 14.98 17.12
CA TRP A 53 -7.95 13.97 16.21
C TRP A 53 -8.96 13.00 15.55
N ARG A 54 -10.13 12.79 16.17
CA ARG A 54 -11.21 11.91 15.67
C ARG A 54 -11.81 12.37 14.35
N TRP A 55 -11.81 13.67 14.07
CA TRP A 55 -12.36 14.22 12.83
C TRP A 55 -11.59 13.79 11.57
N CYS A 56 -10.31 13.43 11.73
CA CYS A 56 -9.51 12.81 10.67
C CYS A 56 -10.14 11.48 10.17
N PHE A 57 -10.87 10.77 11.03
CA PHE A 57 -11.59 9.55 10.65
C PHE A 57 -13.01 9.84 10.16
N TYR A 58 -13.72 10.79 10.79
CA TYR A 58 -15.09 11.10 10.40
C TYR A 58 -15.22 11.68 9.00
N ILE A 59 -14.24 12.45 8.52
CA ILE A 59 -14.27 13.00 7.15
C ILE A 59 -14.18 11.91 6.06
N ASN A 60 -13.59 10.75 6.38
CA ASN A 60 -13.48 9.63 5.45
C ASN A 60 -14.82 8.90 5.24
N LEU A 61 -15.72 8.89 6.23
CA LEU A 61 -17.02 8.22 6.15
C LEU A 61 -17.94 8.79 5.07
N PRO A 62 -18.21 10.11 4.98
CA PRO A 62 -19.09 10.67 3.94
C PRO A 62 -18.46 10.51 2.55
N VAL A 63 -17.15 10.72 2.41
CA VAL A 63 -16.45 10.55 1.13
C VAL A 63 -16.51 9.09 0.66
N GLY A 64 -16.25 8.15 1.57
CA GLY A 64 -16.37 6.73 1.32
C GLY A 64 -17.81 6.32 0.97
N GLY A 65 -18.80 6.88 1.67
CA GLY A 65 -20.22 6.65 1.41
C GLY A 65 -20.65 7.12 0.02
N VAL A 66 -20.31 8.35 -0.36
CA VAL A 66 -20.58 8.88 -1.71
C VAL A 66 -19.93 8.02 -2.78
N THR A 67 -18.67 7.63 -2.57
CA THR A 67 -17.94 6.75 -3.50
C THR A 67 -18.64 5.39 -3.64
N ALA A 68 -19.09 4.80 -2.53
CA ALA A 68 -19.83 3.53 -2.54
C ALA A 68 -21.16 3.66 -3.30
N VAL A 69 -21.93 4.72 -3.09
CA VAL A 69 -23.18 5.00 -3.82
C VAL A 69 -22.90 5.13 -5.32
N VAL A 70 -21.90 5.94 -5.70
CA VAL A 70 -21.51 6.11 -7.12
C VAL A 70 -21.14 4.77 -7.76
N ILE A 71 -20.34 3.95 -7.08
CA ILE A 71 -19.96 2.63 -7.60
C ILE A 71 -21.19 1.72 -7.74
N LEU A 72 -22.05 1.65 -6.71
CA LEU A 72 -23.21 0.75 -6.71
C LEU A 72 -24.24 1.10 -7.79
N PHE A 73 -24.44 2.38 -8.08
CA PHE A 73 -25.49 2.82 -9.01
C PHE A 73 -24.99 3.14 -10.42
N LEU A 74 -23.76 3.62 -10.57
CA LEU A 74 -23.23 4.11 -11.86
C LEU A 74 -22.21 3.15 -12.49
N LEU A 75 -21.52 2.31 -11.71
CA LEU A 75 -20.50 1.43 -12.27
C LEU A 75 -21.14 0.22 -12.97
N ARG A 76 -21.24 0.30 -14.30
CA ARG A 76 -21.62 -0.83 -15.15
C ARG A 76 -20.37 -1.44 -15.78
N ILE A 77 -19.84 -2.48 -15.15
CA ILE A 77 -18.75 -3.27 -15.74
C ILE A 77 -19.35 -4.12 -16.88
N PRO A 78 -18.84 -4.03 -18.13
CA PRO A 78 -19.34 -4.85 -19.23
C PRO A 78 -19.24 -6.34 -18.89
N LYS A 79 -20.31 -7.10 -19.19
CA LYS A 79 -20.51 -8.52 -18.84
C LYS A 79 -19.43 -9.50 -19.36
N SER A 80 -18.42 -9.01 -20.09
CA SER A 80 -17.32 -9.80 -20.66
C SER A 80 -16.25 -10.19 -19.65
N ALA A 81 -16.34 -9.71 -18.40
CA ALA A 81 -15.51 -10.24 -17.32
C ALA A 81 -16.20 -11.50 -16.77
N ASP A 82 -15.58 -12.65 -17.03
CA ASP A 82 -15.95 -14.01 -16.60
C ASP A 82 -15.86 -14.20 -15.05
N LEU A 83 -16.29 -13.19 -14.30
CA LEU A 83 -16.23 -13.10 -12.84
C LEU A 83 -17.50 -13.64 -12.16
N ARG A 84 -18.49 -14.11 -12.94
CA ARG A 84 -19.83 -14.45 -12.44
C ARG A 84 -20.04 -15.92 -12.08
N THR A 85 -19.06 -16.80 -12.30
CA THR A 85 -19.27 -18.25 -12.27
C THR A 85 -18.56 -18.98 -11.15
N HIS A 86 -17.87 -18.27 -10.24
CA HIS A 86 -17.16 -18.91 -9.14
C HIS A 86 -17.77 -18.50 -7.79
N GLY A 87 -18.26 -19.49 -7.03
CA GLY A 87 -18.75 -19.26 -5.67
C GLY A 87 -17.65 -18.63 -4.80
N ALA A 88 -18.00 -17.96 -3.70
CA ALA A 88 -17.03 -17.28 -2.81
C ALA A 88 -15.82 -18.18 -2.44
N TRP A 89 -16.06 -19.49 -2.34
CA TRP A 89 -15.06 -20.51 -2.09
C TRP A 89 -14.10 -20.78 -3.27
N GLU A 90 -14.58 -20.74 -4.51
CA GLU A 90 -13.76 -20.88 -5.71
C GLU A 90 -12.93 -19.62 -5.97
N MET A 91 -13.48 -18.44 -5.67
CA MET A 91 -12.74 -17.19 -5.66
C MET A 91 -11.62 -17.21 -4.60
N LEU A 92 -11.90 -17.69 -3.39
CA LEU A 92 -10.89 -17.87 -2.33
C LEU A 92 -9.80 -18.88 -2.72
N LYS A 93 -10.17 -20.00 -3.36
CA LYS A 93 -9.20 -20.97 -3.88
C LYS A 93 -8.34 -20.40 -5.02
N GLY A 94 -8.89 -19.48 -5.82
CA GLY A 94 -8.16 -18.77 -6.87
C GLY A 94 -7.13 -17.76 -6.34
N LEU A 95 -7.22 -17.36 -5.06
CA LEU A 95 -6.33 -16.41 -4.41
C LEU A 95 -5.12 -17.06 -3.69
N ASP A 96 -4.84 -18.34 -3.95
CA ASP A 96 -3.79 -19.11 -3.27
C ASP A 96 -3.81 -18.92 -1.73
N PRO A 97 -4.81 -19.52 -1.05
CA PRO A 97 -4.99 -19.34 0.39
C PRO A 97 -3.79 -19.90 1.18
N LEU A 98 -3.11 -20.92 0.67
CA LEU A 98 -1.94 -21.52 1.33
C LEU A 98 -0.74 -20.56 1.28
N GLY A 99 -0.44 -19.99 0.10
CA GLY A 99 0.59 -18.98 -0.04
C GLY A 99 0.32 -17.76 0.85
N THR A 100 -0.92 -17.29 0.89
CA THR A 100 -1.33 -16.13 1.70
C THR A 100 -1.18 -16.37 3.21
N ILE A 101 -1.56 -17.57 3.69
CA ILE A 101 -1.45 -17.98 5.10
C ILE A 101 0.01 -18.10 5.53
N VAL A 102 0.93 -18.47 4.65
CA VAL A 102 2.37 -18.57 4.98
C VAL A 102 3.06 -17.21 4.85
N PHE A 103 2.69 -16.42 3.85
CA PHE A 103 3.32 -15.13 3.56
C PHE A 103 2.99 -14.07 4.62
N THR A 104 1.74 -14.00 5.06
CA THR A 104 1.29 -12.97 6.00
C THR A 104 2.05 -13.03 7.34
N PRO A 105 2.16 -14.19 8.02
CA PRO A 105 2.96 -14.33 9.23
C PRO A 105 4.45 -14.09 9.00
N SER A 106 5.00 -14.46 7.83
CA SER A 106 6.40 -14.17 7.48
C SER A 106 6.67 -12.66 7.55
N ILE A 107 5.85 -11.86 6.87
CA ILE A 107 5.98 -10.40 6.89
C ILE A 107 5.80 -9.82 8.30
N ILE A 108 4.85 -10.35 9.08
CA ILE A 108 4.65 -9.92 10.48
C ILE A 108 5.92 -10.19 11.32
N CYS A 109 6.56 -11.35 11.14
CA CYS A 109 7.76 -11.72 11.90
C CYS A 109 8.92 -10.77 11.65
N VAL A 110 9.22 -10.44 10.38
CA VAL A 110 10.31 -9.51 10.05
C VAL A 110 10.01 -8.09 10.51
N LEU A 111 8.76 -7.64 10.38
CA LEU A 111 8.35 -6.31 10.85
C LEU A 111 8.49 -6.20 12.37
N LEU A 112 8.05 -7.21 13.14
CA LEU A 112 8.21 -7.23 14.59
C LEU A 112 9.68 -7.29 15.01
N ALA A 113 10.50 -8.08 14.30
CA ALA A 113 11.93 -8.18 14.57
C ALA A 113 12.64 -6.83 14.39
N LEU A 114 12.29 -6.09 13.33
CA LEU A 114 12.85 -4.75 13.06
C LEU A 114 12.27 -3.68 13.99
N GLN A 115 11.01 -3.78 14.38
CA GLN A 115 10.36 -2.81 15.26
C GLN A 115 10.89 -2.89 16.69
N TRP A 116 11.06 -4.10 17.23
CA TRP A 116 11.54 -4.31 18.59
C TRP A 116 13.07 -4.40 18.69
N GLY A 117 13.73 -4.70 17.57
CA GLY A 117 15.18 -4.79 17.45
C GLY A 117 15.86 -3.47 17.76
N GLY A 118 16.61 -3.42 18.86
CA GLY A 118 17.38 -2.24 19.27
C GLY A 118 16.58 -1.16 19.99
N VAL A 119 15.26 -1.32 20.13
CA VAL A 119 14.39 -0.42 20.91
C VAL A 119 13.99 -1.09 22.22
N ASP A 120 13.18 -2.15 22.15
CA ASP A 120 12.67 -2.87 23.33
C ASP A 120 13.55 -4.07 23.71
N TYR A 121 14.18 -4.71 22.72
CA TYR A 121 15.05 -5.87 22.93
C TYR A 121 16.36 -5.70 22.17
N ALA A 122 17.48 -6.08 22.80
CA ALA A 122 18.77 -6.12 22.13
C ALA A 122 18.75 -7.09 20.94
N TRP A 123 19.47 -6.78 19.86
CA TRP A 123 19.56 -7.62 18.65
C TRP A 123 20.03 -9.06 18.92
N SER A 124 20.81 -9.27 19.98
CA SER A 124 21.27 -10.58 20.45
C SER A 124 20.22 -11.39 21.21
N ASN A 125 19.05 -10.80 21.50
CA ASN A 125 17.99 -11.50 22.21
C ASN A 125 17.44 -12.65 21.35
N GLY A 126 17.32 -13.83 21.96
CA GLY A 126 16.80 -15.03 21.30
C GLY A 126 15.42 -14.83 20.65
N ARG A 127 14.58 -13.91 21.13
CA ARG A 127 13.29 -13.58 20.51
C ARG A 127 13.45 -12.94 19.13
N ILE A 128 14.38 -12.00 18.96
CA ILE A 128 14.62 -11.32 17.68
C ILE A 128 15.24 -12.30 16.68
N ILE A 129 16.21 -13.10 17.14
CA ILE A 129 16.82 -14.15 16.32
C ILE A 129 15.76 -15.18 15.89
N ALA A 130 14.89 -15.60 16.81
CA ALA A 130 13.80 -16.53 16.48
C ALA A 130 12.83 -15.95 15.45
N LEU A 131 12.49 -14.65 15.54
CA LEU A 131 11.65 -13.99 14.54
C LEU A 131 12.31 -13.92 13.16
N PHE A 132 13.62 -13.66 13.08
CA PHE A 132 14.37 -13.70 11.82
C PHE A 132 14.45 -15.10 11.22
N VAL A 133 14.71 -16.11 12.05
CA VAL A 133 14.74 -17.51 11.61
C VAL A 133 13.36 -17.93 11.12
N LEU A 134 12.29 -17.61 11.87
CA LEU A 134 10.91 -17.92 11.49
C LEU A 134 10.51 -17.21 10.19
N PHE A 135 10.90 -15.95 10.02
CA PHE A 135 10.73 -15.22 8.76
C PHE A 135 11.40 -15.97 7.60
N GLY A 136 12.66 -16.37 7.75
CA GLY A 136 13.42 -17.09 6.72
C GLY A 136 12.77 -18.42 6.35
N VAL A 137 12.38 -19.22 7.35
CA VAL A 137 11.71 -20.51 7.14
C VAL A 137 10.38 -20.34 6.43
N LEU A 138 9.54 -19.39 6.86
CA LEU A 138 8.25 -19.12 6.22
C LEU A 138 8.41 -18.56 4.82
N LEU A 139 9.42 -17.72 4.57
CA LEU A 139 9.70 -17.17 3.25
C LEU A 139 10.15 -18.27 2.28
N ILE A 140 11.05 -19.16 2.71
CA ILE A 140 11.47 -20.32 1.91
C ILE A 140 10.27 -21.23 1.63
N THR A 141 9.43 -21.49 2.64
CA THR A 141 8.21 -22.28 2.49
C THR A 141 7.26 -21.64 1.49
N PHE A 142 7.10 -20.32 1.53
CA PHE A 142 6.31 -19.57 0.56
C PHE A 142 6.87 -19.71 -0.86
N ILE A 143 8.18 -19.54 -1.05
CA ILE A 143 8.84 -19.72 -2.36
C ILE A 143 8.59 -21.12 -2.90
N ILE A 144 8.73 -22.16 -2.07
CA ILE A 144 8.47 -23.55 -2.45
C ILE A 144 7.01 -23.72 -2.89
N ILE A 145 6.04 -23.19 -2.12
CA ILE A 145 4.61 -23.25 -2.47
C ILE A 145 4.35 -22.56 -3.81
N GLN A 146 4.93 -21.37 -4.04
CA GLN A 146 4.78 -20.64 -5.32
C GLN A 146 5.39 -21.44 -6.50
N VAL A 147 6.54 -22.09 -6.30
CA VAL A 147 7.18 -22.95 -7.32
C VAL A 147 6.34 -24.18 -7.65
N LEU A 148 5.72 -24.79 -6.64
CA LEU A 148 4.88 -25.97 -6.82
C LEU A 148 3.52 -25.63 -7.44
N MET A 149 2.92 -24.47 -7.14
CA MET A 149 1.59 -24.08 -7.62
C MET A 149 1.57 -23.54 -9.06
N LYS A 150 2.73 -23.20 -9.65
CA LYS A 150 2.91 -22.81 -11.07
C LYS A 150 1.87 -21.78 -11.56
N ASP A 151 0.87 -22.20 -12.34
CA ASP A 151 -0.11 -21.32 -12.98
C ASP A 151 -1.29 -20.95 -12.06
N LYS A 152 -1.40 -21.55 -10.86
CA LYS A 152 -2.36 -21.17 -9.80
C LYS A 152 -1.75 -20.32 -8.69
N ALA A 153 -0.47 -19.97 -8.82
CA ALA A 153 0.25 -19.17 -7.84
C ALA A 153 -0.20 -17.70 -7.90
N THR A 154 -0.27 -17.02 -6.74
CA THR A 154 -0.56 -15.58 -6.65
C THR A 154 0.38 -14.76 -7.51
N VAL A 155 1.64 -15.18 -7.59
CA VAL A 155 2.65 -14.59 -8.46
C VAL A 155 3.16 -15.66 -9.40
N PRO A 156 2.64 -15.74 -10.64
CA PRO A 156 3.14 -16.67 -11.62
C PRO A 156 4.63 -16.44 -11.83
N ILE A 157 5.46 -17.49 -11.66
CA ILE A 157 6.91 -17.40 -11.81
C ILE A 157 7.31 -16.87 -13.17
N LYS A 158 6.52 -17.15 -14.21
CA LYS A 158 6.70 -16.61 -15.56
C LYS A 158 6.66 -15.08 -15.60
N VAL A 159 5.88 -14.43 -14.73
CA VAL A 159 5.78 -12.97 -14.60
C VAL A 159 6.89 -12.45 -13.68
N ALA A 160 7.10 -13.08 -12.52
CA ALA A 160 8.16 -12.66 -11.59
C ALA A 160 9.57 -12.81 -12.19
N SER A 161 9.79 -13.80 -13.05
CA SER A 161 11.07 -14.05 -13.72
C SER A 161 11.32 -13.11 -14.91
N GLN A 162 10.36 -12.26 -15.28
CA GLN A 162 10.63 -11.22 -16.27
C GLN A 162 11.58 -10.19 -15.66
N ARG A 163 12.71 -9.95 -16.33
CA ARG A 163 13.71 -8.98 -15.88
C ARG A 163 13.10 -7.60 -15.64
N SER A 164 12.18 -7.17 -16.48
CA SER A 164 11.44 -5.92 -16.31
C SER A 164 10.66 -5.87 -14.99
N VAL A 165 9.95 -6.94 -14.64
CA VAL A 165 9.16 -7.03 -13.41
C VAL A 165 10.08 -7.10 -12.19
N ALA A 166 11.16 -7.88 -12.24
CA ALA A 166 12.13 -7.96 -11.16
C ALA A 166 12.82 -6.61 -10.92
N CYS A 167 13.34 -5.96 -11.98
CA CYS A 167 13.95 -4.65 -11.90
C CYS A 167 12.97 -3.59 -11.41
N ALA A 168 11.72 -3.59 -11.91
CA ALA A 168 10.68 -2.68 -11.45
C ALA A 168 10.34 -2.88 -9.97
N SER A 169 10.27 -4.14 -9.51
CA SER A 169 9.99 -4.47 -8.10
C SER A 169 11.09 -3.95 -7.18
N VAL A 170 12.35 -4.17 -7.55
CA VAL A 170 13.52 -3.65 -6.81
C VAL A 170 13.52 -2.12 -6.81
N PHE A 171 13.25 -1.50 -7.96
CA PHE A 171 13.18 -0.05 -8.08
C PHE A 171 12.09 0.56 -7.19
N VAL A 172 10.87 0.00 -7.22
CA VAL A 172 9.75 0.44 -6.38
C VAL A 172 10.04 0.21 -4.90
N PHE A 173 10.76 -0.85 -4.53
CA PHE A 173 11.21 -1.08 -3.16
C PHE A 173 12.12 0.06 -2.65
N PHE A 174 13.12 0.46 -3.43
CA PHE A 174 14.02 1.55 -3.06
C PHE A 174 13.33 2.90 -3.02
N ILE A 175 12.41 3.17 -3.97
CA ILE A 175 11.58 4.37 -3.94
C ILE A 175 10.71 4.40 -2.68
N GLY A 176 10.06 3.29 -2.34
CA GLY A 176 9.24 3.20 -1.13
C GLY A 176 10.07 3.47 0.12
N ALA A 177 11.24 2.84 0.23
CA ALA A 177 12.15 3.05 1.35
C ALA A 177 12.60 4.51 1.49
N SER A 178 13.01 5.15 0.39
CA SER A 178 13.44 6.55 0.42
C SER A 178 12.28 7.50 0.75
N MET A 179 11.09 7.26 0.19
CA MET A 179 9.88 8.03 0.50
C MET A 179 9.53 7.97 1.99
N PHE A 180 9.53 6.78 2.60
CA PHE A 180 9.21 6.63 4.02
C PHE A 180 10.21 7.36 4.92
N VAL A 181 11.50 7.29 4.58
CA VAL A 181 12.54 8.05 5.32
C VAL A 181 12.25 9.54 5.29
N MET A 182 11.97 10.10 4.11
CA MET A 182 11.70 11.54 3.98
C MET A 182 10.40 11.95 4.70
N ILE A 183 9.33 11.18 4.56
CA ILE A 183 8.02 11.47 5.19
C ILE A 183 8.12 11.49 6.72
N TYR A 184 8.93 10.63 7.33
CA TYR A 184 9.12 10.62 8.78
C TYR A 184 10.11 11.67 9.26
N TYR A 185 11.28 11.79 8.63
CA TYR A 185 12.35 12.65 9.15
C TYR A 185 12.10 14.14 8.92
N VAL A 186 11.50 14.53 7.78
CA VAL A 186 11.35 15.95 7.43
C VAL A 186 10.43 16.68 8.42
N PRO A 187 9.22 16.17 8.77
CA PRO A 187 8.38 16.81 9.78
C PRO A 187 9.02 16.81 11.17
N ILE A 188 9.73 15.75 11.54
CA ILE A 188 10.44 15.66 12.83
C ILE A 188 11.55 16.70 12.91
N TRP A 189 12.31 16.91 11.83
CA TRP A 189 13.35 17.94 11.76
C TRP A 189 12.78 19.35 11.95
N PHE A 190 11.67 19.66 11.26
CA PHE A 190 10.98 20.94 11.40
C PHE A 190 10.41 21.16 12.81
N GLN A 191 9.86 20.13 13.43
CA GLN A 191 9.29 20.23 14.78
C GLN A 191 10.37 20.26 15.87
N ALA A 192 11.39 19.40 15.80
CA ALA A 192 12.38 19.22 16.85
C ALA A 192 13.56 20.21 16.77
N ILE A 193 13.96 20.64 15.57
CA ILE A 193 15.12 21.53 15.38
C ILE A 193 14.69 22.96 15.11
N ARG A 194 13.66 23.16 14.29
CA ARG A 194 13.15 24.49 13.94
C ARG A 194 12.08 25.02 14.91
N ASN A 195 11.69 24.23 15.93
CA ASN A 195 10.63 24.55 16.89
C ASN A 195 9.34 25.05 16.23
N GLN A 196 9.05 24.56 15.02
CA GLN A 196 7.85 24.96 14.28
C GLN A 196 6.63 24.22 14.82
N SER A 197 5.47 24.89 14.76
CA SER A 197 4.20 24.23 15.06
C SER A 197 3.94 23.10 14.05
N PRO A 198 3.17 22.05 14.41
CA PRO A 198 2.84 20.96 13.50
C PRO A 198 2.20 21.42 12.19
N VAL A 199 1.44 22.53 12.24
CA VAL A 199 0.81 23.15 11.06
C VAL A 199 1.86 23.74 10.12
N GLN A 200 2.83 24.48 10.65
CA GLN A 200 3.88 25.08 9.83
C GLN A 200 4.81 24.01 9.24
N ALA A 201 5.17 22.99 10.03
CA ALA A 201 5.94 21.84 9.54
C ALA A 201 5.19 21.07 8.44
N GLY A 202 3.86 20.97 8.55
CA GLY A 202 2.99 20.40 7.53
C GLY A 202 3.02 21.21 6.24
N ILE A 203 2.94 22.55 6.32
CA ILE A 203 3.03 23.47 5.17
C ILE A 203 4.39 23.37 4.48
N ASP A 204 5.49 23.40 5.24
CA ASP A 204 6.85 23.35 4.69
C ASP A 204 7.13 21.98 4.04
N SER A 205 6.48 20.91 4.50
CA SER A 205 6.53 19.58 3.89
C SER A 205 5.75 19.46 2.57
N ILE A 206 4.88 20.42 2.24
CA ILE A 206 4.10 20.42 0.98
C ILE A 206 5.04 20.49 -0.24
N ALA A 207 6.15 21.23 -0.15
CA ALA A 207 7.10 21.35 -1.25
C ALA A 207 7.68 19.97 -1.65
N LEU A 208 8.00 19.15 -0.66
CA LEU A 208 8.47 17.78 -0.86
C LEU A 208 7.37 16.90 -1.48
N ILE A 209 6.14 17.02 -0.99
CA ILE A 209 4.99 16.25 -1.46
C ILE A 209 4.63 16.60 -2.90
N LEU A 210 4.66 17.88 -3.26
CA LEU A 210 4.43 18.37 -4.62
C LEU A 210 5.51 17.88 -5.58
N ALA A 211 6.78 17.96 -5.20
CA ALA A 211 7.89 17.45 -6.01
C ALA A 211 7.73 15.95 -6.28
N ASN A 212 7.31 15.18 -5.28
CA ASN A 212 7.09 13.73 -5.41
C ASN A 212 5.85 13.38 -6.25
N THR A 213 4.91 14.29 -6.43
CA THR A 213 3.71 14.02 -7.24
C THR A 213 3.82 14.53 -8.68
N ALA A 214 4.68 15.52 -8.92
CA ALA A 214 4.91 16.10 -10.24
C ALA A 214 6.04 15.40 -11.03
N GLY A 215 6.94 14.69 -10.35
CA GLY A 215 8.02 13.90 -10.96
C GLY A 215 7.63 12.47 -11.24
#